data_AF-A0A1A7MU96-F1
#
_entry.id   AF-A0A1A7MU96-F1
#
_cell.length_a   1.000
_cell.length_b   1.000
_cell.length_c   1.000
_cell.angle_alpha   90.00
_cell.angle_beta   90.00
_cell.angle_gamma   90.00
#
_symmetry.space_group_name_H-M   'P 1'
#
loop_
_entity.id
_entity.type
_entity.pdbx_description
1 polymer ?
#
loop_
_entity_poly.entity_id
_entity_poly.type
_entity_poly.pdbx_seq_one_letter_code
_entity_poly.pdbx_strand_id
1 'polypeptide(L)'
;MSNIGNIIGGHKANLSNPNTSEKSKQHSLEVIEKETGTEATSGTGATTHDDDGKDPMRVAAGLKAALHNPNVSDKAKEGVKVHLDEVTHTSHADDGKDATRVAAGLKAALHNDNVSDEAKEHVKERLADMQ
;
A
#
# COMPACT_ATOMS: atom_id res chain seq x y z
N MET A 1 18.84 -24.43 8.60
CA MET A 1 19.32 -23.21 9.29
C MET A 1 18.13 -22.61 10.01
N SER A 2 18.22 -22.41 11.33
CA SER A 2 17.15 -21.77 12.09
C SER A 2 17.04 -20.30 11.67
N ASN A 3 15.83 -19.82 11.41
CA ASN A 3 15.61 -18.42 11.08
C ASN A 3 15.91 -17.56 12.31
N ILE A 4 16.89 -16.66 12.21
CA ILE A 4 17.32 -15.75 13.28
C ILE A 4 16.13 -14.94 13.84
N GLY A 5 15.20 -14.51 12.96
CA GLY A 5 13.97 -13.85 13.37
C GLY A 5 13.06 -14.68 14.29
N ASN A 6 12.99 -16.00 14.09
CA ASN A 6 12.21 -16.89 14.96
C ASN A 6 12.86 -17.05 16.33
N ILE A 7 14.19 -17.05 16.39
CA ILE A 7 14.97 -17.14 17.63
C ILE A 7 14.76 -15.86 18.45
N ILE A 8 14.93 -14.69 17.83
CA ILE A 8 14.72 -13.38 18.47
C ILE A 8 13.27 -13.24 18.94
N GLY A 9 12.30 -13.63 18.12
CA GLY A 9 10.87 -13.61 18.46
C GLY A 9 10.56 -14.46 19.70
N GLY A 10 11.14 -15.66 19.80
CA GLY A 10 11.00 -16.53 20.98
C GLY A 10 11.58 -15.91 22.25
N HIS A 11 12.78 -15.33 22.19
CA HIS A 11 13.39 -14.64 23.33
C HIS A 11 12.62 -13.38 23.74
N LYS A 12 12.03 -12.66 22.78
CA LYS A 12 11.17 -11.51 23.06
C LYS A 12 9.87 -11.92 23.76
N ALA A 13 9.27 -13.02 23.35
CA ALA A 13 8.11 -13.60 24.05
C ALA A 13 8.44 -14.01 25.50
N ASN A 14 9.65 -14.55 25.72
CA ASN A 14 10.13 -14.90 27.06
C ASN A 14 10.24 -13.68 27.99
N LEU A 15 10.61 -12.52 27.45
CA LEU A 15 10.68 -11.26 28.19
C LEU A 15 9.31 -10.70 28.58
N SER A 16 8.29 -10.90 27.74
CA SER A 16 6.92 -10.45 28.02
C SER A 16 6.12 -11.42 28.90
N ASN A 17 6.58 -12.66 29.09
CA ASN A 17 5.88 -13.64 29.91
C ASN A 17 6.09 -13.34 31.41
N PRO A 18 5.03 -13.05 32.20
CA PRO A 18 5.17 -12.73 33.62
C PRO A 18 5.61 -13.92 34.48
N ASN A 19 5.47 -15.15 33.98
CA ASN A 19 5.83 -16.38 34.70
C ASN A 19 7.30 -16.81 34.51
N THR A 20 8.12 -16.00 33.83
CA THR A 20 9.53 -16.32 33.58
C THR A 20 10.43 -15.76 34.68
N SER A 21 11.51 -16.49 34.97
CA SER A 21 12.47 -16.07 35.97
C SER A 21 13.34 -14.91 35.47
N GLU A 22 13.77 -14.04 36.38
CA GLU A 22 14.65 -12.91 36.06
C GLU A 22 15.96 -13.34 35.37
N LYS A 23 16.55 -14.46 35.80
CA LYS A 23 17.73 -15.05 35.13
C LYS A 23 17.47 -15.43 33.68
N SER A 24 16.28 -15.96 33.39
CA SER A 24 15.88 -16.34 32.02
C SER A 24 15.67 -15.12 31.13
N LYS A 25 15.12 -14.04 31.68
CA LYS A 25 14.96 -12.76 31.00
C LYS A 25 16.32 -12.14 30.68
N GLN A 26 17.24 -12.09 31.64
CA GLN A 26 18.60 -11.57 31.42
C GLN A 26 19.33 -12.31 30.29
N HIS A 27 19.29 -13.65 30.30
CA HIS A 27 19.88 -14.45 29.22
C HIS A 27 19.19 -14.20 27.87
N SER A 28 17.87 -14.01 27.86
CA SER A 28 17.14 -13.72 26.62
C SER A 28 17.51 -12.35 26.05
N LEU A 29 17.79 -11.36 26.91
CA LEU A 29 18.28 -10.04 26.49
C LEU A 29 19.69 -10.16 25.88
N GLU A 30 20.60 -10.88 26.53
CA GLU A 30 21.98 -11.06 26.04
C GLU A 30 22.00 -11.76 24.66
N VAL A 31 21.18 -12.80 24.47
CA VAL A 31 21.06 -13.47 23.17
C VAL A 31 20.48 -12.53 22.12
N ILE A 32 19.44 -11.77 22.44
CA ILE A 32 18.89 -10.79 21.50
C ILE A 32 19.97 -9.78 21.12
N GLU A 33 20.66 -9.18 22.09
CA GLU A 33 21.71 -8.18 21.86
C GLU A 33 22.85 -8.71 20.98
N LYS A 34 23.28 -9.95 21.23
CA LYS A 34 24.33 -10.63 20.44
C LYS A 34 23.89 -10.91 19.02
N GLU A 35 22.66 -11.38 18.82
CA GLU A 35 22.13 -11.76 17.51
C GLU A 35 21.62 -10.55 16.71
N THR A 36 21.21 -9.47 17.37
CA THR A 36 20.75 -8.21 16.73
C THR A 36 21.83 -7.16 16.60
N GLY A 37 23.03 -7.40 17.16
CA GLY A 37 24.25 -6.59 17.01
C GLY A 37 24.03 -5.08 16.86
N THR A 38 24.04 -4.35 17.97
CA THR A 38 24.16 -2.87 17.98
C THR A 38 23.26 -2.14 16.99
N GLU A 39 21.93 -2.27 17.10
CA GLU A 39 20.93 -1.20 16.88
C GLU A 39 19.58 -1.71 17.41
N ALA A 40 19.44 -1.76 18.74
CA ALA A 40 18.13 -1.82 19.37
C ALA A 40 17.48 -0.43 19.27
N THR A 41 16.98 -0.10 18.08
CA THR A 41 15.92 0.90 17.98
C THR A 41 14.71 0.31 18.70
N SER A 42 14.57 0.75 19.95
CA SER A 42 13.33 0.72 20.71
C SER A 42 12.24 1.38 19.88
N GLY A 43 11.53 0.56 19.11
CA GLY A 43 10.38 0.96 18.32
C GLY A 43 9.23 0.02 18.64
N THR A 44 8.29 0.50 19.44
CA THR A 44 6.86 0.18 19.37
C THR A 44 6.47 -0.40 18.02
N GLY A 45 5.63 -1.43 18.00
CA GLY A 45 5.16 -2.15 16.80
C GLY A 45 4.41 -1.31 15.76
N ALA A 46 5.08 -0.32 15.19
CA ALA A 46 4.87 0.18 13.86
C ALA A 46 5.87 -0.58 13.00
N THR A 47 5.36 -1.51 12.22
CA THR A 47 6.06 -2.00 11.04
C THR A 47 6.49 -0.78 10.22
N THR A 48 7.73 -0.34 10.37
CA THR A 48 8.43 0.37 9.31
C THR A 48 8.63 -0.67 8.21
N HIS A 49 7.57 -0.93 7.44
CA HIS A 49 7.74 -1.48 6.12
C HIS A 49 8.51 -0.40 5.38
N ASP A 50 9.80 -0.65 5.15
CA ASP A 50 10.61 0.07 4.19
C ASP A 50 9.73 0.37 2.97
N ASP A 51 9.56 1.67 2.67
CA ASP A 51 8.64 2.20 1.67
C ASP A 51 9.01 1.80 0.23
N ASP A 52 10.14 1.12 0.03
CA ASP A 52 10.69 0.75 -1.27
C ASP A 52 9.95 -0.40 -1.98
N GLY A 53 8.86 -0.95 -1.43
CA GLY A 53 8.18 -2.12 -1.99
C GLY A 53 6.66 -2.18 -1.83
N LYS A 54 5.98 -1.07 -1.53
CA LYS A 54 4.52 -1.07 -1.40
C LYS A 54 3.88 -1.15 -2.79
N ASP A 55 3.21 -2.26 -3.06
CA ASP A 55 2.37 -2.42 -4.25
C ASP A 55 1.26 -1.34 -4.21
N PRO A 56 1.25 -0.38 -5.15
CA PRO A 56 0.28 0.71 -5.16
C PRO A 56 -1.15 0.20 -5.24
N MET A 57 -1.38 -0.97 -5.85
CA MET A 57 -2.69 -1.60 -5.91
C MET A 57 -3.17 -2.08 -4.53
N ARG A 58 -2.26 -2.57 -3.69
CA ARG A 58 -2.58 -2.95 -2.29
C ARG A 58 -2.85 -1.72 -1.43
N VAL A 59 -2.08 -0.66 -1.62
CA VAL A 59 -2.30 0.62 -0.92
C VAL A 59 -3.66 1.19 -1.29
N ALA A 60 -3.98 1.28 -2.59
CA ALA A 60 -5.27 1.72 -3.09
C ALA A 60 -6.43 0.86 -2.55
N ALA A 61 -6.26 -0.47 -2.48
CA ALA A 61 -7.27 -1.37 -1.92
C ALA A 61 -7.53 -1.09 -0.43
N GLY A 62 -6.48 -0.85 0.36
CA GLY A 62 -6.61 -0.49 1.78
C GLY A 62 -7.32 0.85 1.98
N LEU A 63 -6.96 1.86 1.19
CA LEU A 63 -7.62 3.17 1.22
C LEU A 63 -9.10 3.06 0.82
N LYS A 64 -9.43 2.26 -0.19
CA LYS A 64 -10.82 1.99 -0.58
C LYS A 64 -11.61 1.30 0.54
N ALA A 65 -11.01 0.36 1.25
CA ALA A 65 -11.64 -0.27 2.40
C ALA A 65 -11.91 0.75 3.53
N ALA A 66 -11.00 1.68 3.78
CA ALA A 66 -11.18 2.74 4.75
C ALA A 66 -12.35 3.68 4.41
N LEU A 67 -12.60 3.97 3.12
CA LEU A 67 -13.76 4.77 2.68
C LEU A 67 -15.11 4.13 3.00
N HIS A 68 -15.18 2.79 2.91
CA HIS A 68 -16.40 2.03 3.19
C HIS A 68 -16.58 1.67 4.67
N ASN A 69 -15.55 1.85 5.49
CA ASN A 69 -15.60 1.51 6.90
C ASN A 69 -16.45 2.55 7.68
N PRO A 70 -17.56 2.14 8.34
CA PRO A 70 -18.38 3.05 9.13
C PRO A 70 -17.67 3.61 10.37
N ASN A 71 -16.59 2.96 10.83
CA ASN A 71 -15.80 3.43 11.98
C ASN A 71 -14.80 4.53 11.63
N VAL A 72 -14.72 4.93 10.36
CA VAL A 72 -13.85 6.01 9.89
C VAL A 72 -14.68 7.29 9.80
N SER A 73 -14.16 8.38 10.37
CA SER A 73 -14.83 9.69 10.35
C SER A 73 -14.82 10.31 8.95
N ASP A 74 -15.80 11.15 8.65
CA ASP A 74 -15.93 11.76 7.32
C ASP A 74 -14.73 12.66 6.97
N LYS A 75 -14.17 13.36 7.96
CA LYS A 75 -12.93 14.13 7.81
C LYS A 75 -11.73 13.24 7.45
N ALA A 76 -11.65 12.04 8.02
CA ALA A 76 -10.59 11.09 7.66
C ALA A 76 -10.81 10.50 6.26
N LYS A 77 -12.07 10.24 5.87
CA LYS A 77 -12.40 9.77 4.52
C LYS A 77 -12.01 10.77 3.43
N GLU A 78 -12.11 12.07 3.68
CA GLU A 78 -11.70 13.10 2.73
C GLU A 78 -10.19 13.00 2.39
N GLY A 79 -9.33 12.89 3.42
CA GLY A 79 -7.89 12.67 3.20
C GLY A 79 -7.58 11.35 2.50
N VAL A 80 -8.32 10.28 2.85
CA VAL A 80 -8.19 8.97 2.19
C VAL A 80 -8.58 9.05 0.71
N LYS A 81 -9.59 9.84 0.34
CA LYS A 81 -9.97 10.03 -1.08
C LYS A 81 -8.86 10.70 -1.87
N VAL A 82 -8.28 11.77 -1.33
CA VAL A 82 -7.18 12.51 -2.01
C VAL A 82 -5.99 11.59 -2.24
N HIS A 83 -5.60 10.82 -1.21
CA HIS A 83 -4.47 9.91 -1.33
C HIS A 83 -4.77 8.69 -2.22
N LEU A 84 -6.02 8.21 -2.24
CA LEU A 84 -6.44 7.15 -3.16
C LEU A 84 -6.32 7.61 -4.61
N ASP A 85 -6.74 8.83 -4.92
CA ASP A 85 -6.64 9.43 -6.24
C ASP A 85 -5.17 9.48 -6.70
N GLU A 86 -4.29 10.03 -5.87
CA GLU A 86 -2.83 10.10 -6.09
C GLU A 86 -2.20 8.72 -6.39
N VAL A 87 -2.50 7.71 -5.56
CA VAL A 87 -1.97 6.34 -5.73
C VAL A 87 -2.52 5.67 -6.99
N THR A 88 -3.79 5.93 -7.33
CA THR A 88 -4.37 5.37 -8.56
C THR A 88 -3.83 6.05 -9.82
N HIS A 89 -3.57 7.37 -9.76
CA HIS A 89 -2.99 8.12 -10.87
C HIS A 89 -1.56 7.69 -11.19
N THR A 90 -0.76 7.39 -10.17
CA THR A 90 0.61 6.87 -10.34
C THR A 90 0.63 5.42 -10.86
N SER A 91 -0.31 4.57 -10.46
CA SER A 91 -0.44 3.20 -10.98
C SER A 91 -0.98 3.07 -12.41
N HIS A 92 -1.33 4.19 -13.05
CA HIS A 92 -1.74 4.27 -14.46
C HIS A 92 -0.80 5.13 -15.31
N ALA A 93 0.30 5.61 -14.74
CA ALA A 93 1.21 6.56 -15.39
C ALA A 93 2.27 5.92 -16.30
N ASP A 94 2.52 4.60 -16.25
CA ASP A 94 3.70 4.01 -16.92
C ASP A 94 3.45 2.67 -17.62
N ASP A 95 2.27 2.46 -18.18
CA ASP A 95 2.23 1.72 -19.45
C ASP A 95 2.24 2.80 -20.52
N GLY A 96 3.30 2.87 -21.33
CA GLY A 96 3.37 3.73 -22.51
C GLY A 96 2.22 3.44 -23.47
N LYS A 97 1.03 3.96 -23.14
CA LYS A 97 -0.16 3.92 -23.97
C LYS A 97 0.15 4.87 -25.09
N ASP A 98 0.69 4.29 -26.16
CA ASP A 98 0.93 4.95 -27.42
C ASP A 98 -0.26 5.86 -27.71
N ALA A 99 -0.04 7.18 -27.71
CA ALA A 99 -1.12 8.16 -27.83
C ALA A 99 -1.96 7.88 -29.09
N THR A 100 -1.32 7.33 -30.11
CA THR A 100 -1.93 6.81 -31.34
C THR A 100 -2.95 5.71 -31.05
N ARG A 101 -2.63 4.75 -30.18
CA ARG A 101 -3.51 3.63 -29.81
C ARG A 101 -4.69 4.10 -28.97
N VAL A 102 -4.46 5.08 -28.08
CA VAL A 102 -5.54 5.70 -27.29
C VAL A 102 -6.49 6.46 -28.22
N ALA A 103 -5.96 7.31 -29.10
CA ALA A 103 -6.77 8.03 -30.09
C ALA A 103 -7.54 7.09 -31.03
N ALA A 104 -6.92 5.97 -31.44
CA ALA A 104 -7.60 4.94 -32.23
C ALA A 104 -8.76 4.28 -31.47
N GLY A 105 -8.58 3.97 -30.18
CA GLY A 105 -9.63 3.42 -29.33
C GLY A 105 -10.79 4.39 -29.10
N LEU A 106 -10.49 5.66 -28.85
CA LEU A 106 -11.49 6.72 -28.73
C LEU A 106 -12.26 6.89 -30.04
N LYS A 107 -11.58 6.88 -31.20
CA LYS A 107 -12.23 6.92 -32.51
C LYS A 107 -13.13 5.70 -32.77
N ALA A 108 -12.72 4.51 -32.33
CA ALA A 108 -13.55 3.31 -32.41
C ALA A 108 -14.81 3.41 -31.54
N ALA A 109 -14.71 3.99 -30.33
CA ALA A 109 -15.85 4.20 -29.45
C ALA A 109 -16.90 5.15 -30.05
N LEU A 110 -16.49 6.14 -30.85
CA LEU A 110 -17.42 7.04 -31.55
C LEU A 110 -18.29 6.33 -32.60
N HIS A 111 -17.78 5.24 -33.19
CA HIS A 111 -18.47 4.45 -34.21
C HIS A 111 -19.18 3.23 -33.63
N ASN A 112 -19.12 3.01 -32.32
CA ASN A 112 -19.77 1.88 -31.68
C ASN A 112 -21.21 2.25 -31.27
N ASP A 113 -22.18 1.51 -31.78
CA ASP A 113 -23.61 1.71 -31.47
C ASP A 113 -23.98 1.31 -30.04
N ASN A 114 -23.15 0.50 -29.37
CA ASN A 114 -23.33 0.14 -27.96
C ASN A 114 -22.84 1.24 -26.99
N VAL A 115 -22.27 2.34 -27.50
CA VAL A 115 -21.83 3.48 -26.69
C VAL A 115 -22.91 4.55 -26.74
N SER A 116 -23.29 5.08 -25.57
CA SER A 116 -24.29 6.14 -25.47
C SER A 116 -23.80 7.46 -26.08
N ASP A 117 -24.74 8.30 -26.50
CA ASP A 117 -24.42 9.59 -27.12
C ASP A 117 -23.68 10.54 -26.16
N GLU A 118 -24.03 10.52 -24.87
CA GLU A 118 -23.34 11.24 -23.80
C GLU A 118 -21.88 10.79 -23.66
N ALA A 119 -21.64 9.48 -23.71
CA ALA A 119 -20.27 8.95 -23.67
C ALA A 119 -19.49 9.30 -24.95
N LYS A 120 -20.15 9.35 -26.12
CA LYS A 120 -19.51 9.77 -27.38
C LYS A 120 -19.10 11.25 -27.35
N GLU A 121 -19.85 12.13 -26.69
CA GLU A 121 -19.45 13.54 -26.51
C GLU A 121 -18.16 13.66 -25.71
N HIS A 122 -18.08 13.00 -24.55
CA HIS A 122 -16.86 13.00 -23.73
C HIS A 122 -15.65 12.41 -24.47
N VAL A 123 -15.88 11.37 -25.27
CA VAL A 123 -14.84 10.76 -26.11
C VAL A 123 -14.36 11.74 -27.19
N LYS A 124 -15.25 12.54 -27.79
CA LYS A 124 -14.86 13.59 -28.77
C LYS A 124 -14.03 14.67 -28.12
N GLU A 125 -14.45 15.18 -26.95
CA GLU A 125 -13.71 16.19 -26.19
C GLU A 125 -12.30 15.69 -25.85
N ARG A 126 -12.21 14.46 -25.31
CA ARG A 126 -10.93 13.85 -24.98
C ARG A 126 -10.04 13.60 -26.19
N LEU A 127 -10.62 13.29 -27.35
CA LEU A 127 -9.87 13.13 -28.60
C LEU A 127 -9.33 14.47 -29.10
N ALA A 128 -10.08 15.56 -28.95
CA ALA A 128 -9.67 16.91 -29.33
C ALA A 128 -8.50 17.42 -28.46
N ASP A 129 -8.50 17.11 -27.17
CA ASP A 129 -7.40 17.43 -26.25
C ASP A 129 -6.09 16.67 -26.57
N MET A 130 -6.16 15.60 -27.36
CA MET A 130 -5.01 14.75 -27.72
C MET A 130 -4.38 15.09 -29.08
N GLN A 131 -4.93 16.06 -29.83
CA GLN A 131 -4.40 16.50 -31.13
C GLN A 131 -3.48 17.72 -31.01
#